data_AF-A0A2G9RRA7-F1
#
_entry.id   AF-A0A2G9RRA7-F1
#
_cell.length_a   1.000
_cell.length_b   1.000
_cell.length_c   1.000
_cell.angle_alpha   90.00
_cell.angle_beta   90.00
_cell.angle_gamma   90.00
#
_symmetry.space_group_name_H-M   'P 1'
#
loop_
_entity.id
_entity.type
_entity.pdbx_description
1 polymer ?
#
loop_
_entity_poly.entity_id
_entity_poly.type
_entity_poly.pdbx_seq_one_letter_code
_entity_poly.pdbx_strand_id
1 'polypeptide(L)'
;MMLNPLGFVLCEIQKWRENPVTTQGKVKIVGFALLRVFQNPIVFMVFIGIAFNFALGQKIPVYLENFLDGLASSFSGSALFYLGLTMVGQTSKLKKSSFVALLLLITAKLEMVEVLDQSNSDVNHTSLSNYAFLYGIFPVAPGVAIFANQFNMEVEIVTSGMVISTFVSAPIMYVSAWLLTIPSMDPKRLMSSLQNVSFDISIVSLIA
;
A
#
# COMPACT_ATOMS: atom_id res chain seq x y z
N MET A 1 5.40 4.85 -5.79
CA MET A 1 6.28 5.96 -5.34
C MET A 1 5.78 7.33 -5.80
N MET A 2 5.56 7.59 -7.10
CA MET A 2 5.00 8.89 -7.56
C MET A 2 3.51 9.13 -7.21
N LEU A 3 2.78 8.09 -6.76
CA LEU A 3 1.42 8.24 -6.26
C LEU A 3 1.35 9.03 -4.93
N ASN A 4 2.42 9.01 -4.12
CA ASN A 4 2.47 9.71 -2.83
C ASN A 4 2.34 11.24 -3.00
N PRO A 5 3.08 11.90 -3.93
CA PRO A 5 2.84 13.29 -4.32
C PRO A 5 1.38 13.61 -4.66
N LEU A 6 0.70 12.73 -5.39
CA LEU A 6 -0.70 12.93 -5.77
C LEU A 6 -1.63 12.86 -4.54
N GLY A 7 -1.37 11.91 -3.63
CA GLY A 7 -2.05 11.85 -2.33
C GLY A 7 -1.83 13.13 -1.51
N PHE A 8 -0.61 13.68 -1.49
CA PHE A 8 -0.34 14.94 -0.79
C PHE A 8 -1.05 16.14 -1.42
N VAL A 9 -1.16 16.18 -2.75
CA VAL A 9 -1.94 17.22 -3.45
C VAL A 9 -3.41 17.12 -3.03
N LEU A 10 -3.98 15.92 -2.96
CA LEU A 10 -5.36 15.70 -2.51
C LEU A 10 -5.55 16.09 -1.03
N CYS A 11 -4.61 15.75 -0.15
CA CYS A 11 -4.65 16.12 1.26
C CYS A 11 -4.59 17.64 1.45
N GLU A 12 -3.71 18.33 0.71
CA GLU A 12 -3.64 19.80 0.74
C GLU A 12 -4.96 20.40 0.20
N ILE A 13 -5.49 19.92 -0.93
CA ILE A 13 -6.81 20.37 -1.44
C ILE A 13 -7.91 20.19 -0.38
N GLN A 14 -7.93 19.07 0.35
CA GLN A 14 -8.90 18.85 1.42
C GLN A 14 -8.73 19.85 2.57
N LYS A 15 -7.49 20.11 3.01
CA LYS A 15 -7.17 21.10 4.05
C LYS A 15 -7.64 22.52 3.70
N TRP A 16 -7.58 22.88 2.41
CA TRP A 16 -8.11 24.14 1.89
C TRP A 16 -9.64 24.17 1.81
N ARG A 17 -10.30 23.01 1.64
CA ARG A 17 -11.77 22.91 1.67
C ARG A 17 -12.34 23.12 3.08
N GLU A 18 -11.62 22.66 4.10
CA GLU A 18 -12.02 22.80 5.51
C GLU A 18 -11.70 24.19 6.11
N ASN A 19 -10.80 24.96 5.49
CA ASN A 19 -10.47 26.34 5.89
C ASN A 19 -10.91 27.36 4.82
N PRO A 20 -12.17 27.83 4.83
CA PRO A 20 -12.74 28.70 3.78
C PRO A 20 -12.31 30.18 3.88
N VAL A 21 -11.06 30.48 4.24
CA VAL A 21 -10.60 31.87 4.48
C VAL A 21 -10.10 32.57 3.20
N THR A 22 -10.04 31.90 2.05
CA THR A 22 -9.39 32.51 0.86
C THR A 22 -10.15 32.32 -0.44
N THR A 23 -10.78 33.41 -0.88
CA THR A 23 -11.40 33.64 -2.20
C THR A 23 -10.33 33.76 -3.30
N GLN A 24 -9.55 32.71 -3.52
CA GLN A 24 -8.55 32.66 -4.59
C GLN A 24 -8.99 31.66 -5.68
N GLY A 25 -8.64 31.93 -6.94
CA GLY A 25 -9.03 31.07 -8.07
C GLY A 25 -8.53 29.63 -7.90
N LYS A 26 -9.39 28.65 -8.22
CA LYS A 26 -9.13 27.20 -8.05
C LYS A 26 -7.76 26.76 -8.59
N VAL A 27 -7.30 27.35 -9.69
CA VAL A 27 -6.01 27.05 -10.33
C VAL A 27 -4.80 27.53 -9.51
N LYS A 28 -4.89 28.70 -8.85
CA LYS A 28 -3.83 29.19 -7.96
C LYS A 28 -3.69 28.34 -6.70
N ILE A 29 -4.82 27.87 -6.16
CA ILE A 29 -4.82 26.98 -4.99
C ILE A 29 -4.16 25.65 -5.33
N VAL A 30 -4.52 25.05 -6.49
CA VAL A 30 -3.89 23.80 -6.95
C VAL A 30 -2.40 23.99 -7.24
N GLY A 31 -2.01 25.08 -7.88
CA GLY A 31 -0.59 25.38 -8.13
C GLY A 31 0.22 25.59 -6.86
N PHE A 32 -0.33 26.33 -5.88
CA PHE A 32 0.32 26.55 -4.59
C PHE A 32 0.39 25.27 -3.74
N ALA A 33 -0.65 24.44 -3.80
CA ALA A 33 -0.67 23.13 -3.17
C ALA A 33 0.42 22.22 -3.76
N LEU A 34 0.51 22.12 -5.09
CA LEU A 34 1.58 21.39 -5.78
C LEU A 34 2.97 21.86 -5.34
N LEU A 35 3.19 23.18 -5.29
CA LEU A 35 4.49 23.74 -4.92
C LEU A 35 4.87 23.42 -3.47
N ARG A 36 3.90 23.44 -2.55
CA ARG A 36 4.11 22.98 -1.16
C ARG A 36 4.38 21.49 -1.05
N VAL A 37 3.73 20.67 -1.88
CA VAL A 37 3.98 19.23 -1.92
C VAL A 37 5.41 18.94 -2.37
N PHE A 38 5.92 19.66 -3.38
CA PHE A 38 7.32 19.54 -3.81
C PHE A 38 8.32 20.08 -2.77
N GLN A 39 7.93 21.07 -1.96
CA GLN A 39 8.73 21.53 -0.82
C GLN A 39 8.71 20.57 0.37
N ASN A 40 7.85 19.55 0.38
CA ASN A 40 7.86 18.56 1.44
C ASN A 40 9.15 17.72 1.34
N PRO A 41 9.99 17.69 2.39
CA PRO A 41 11.26 16.97 2.37
C PRO A 41 11.10 15.49 2.02
N ILE A 42 9.95 14.88 2.34
CA ILE A 42 9.66 13.47 2.03
C ILE A 42 9.53 13.25 0.53
N VAL A 43 8.83 14.14 -0.17
CA VAL A 43 8.66 14.07 -1.63
C VAL A 43 9.96 14.43 -2.33
N PHE A 44 10.61 15.49 -1.85
CA PHE A 44 11.88 15.97 -2.38
C PHE A 44 12.99 14.91 -2.31
N MET A 45 13.07 14.15 -1.22
CA MET A 45 14.08 13.10 -1.04
C MET A 45 13.95 11.96 -2.07
N VAL A 46 12.73 11.67 -2.56
CA VAL A 46 12.52 10.67 -3.63
C VAL A 46 13.18 11.13 -4.93
N PHE A 47 13.03 12.40 -5.30
CA PHE A 47 13.67 12.95 -6.49
C PHE A 47 15.19 12.99 -6.36
N ILE A 48 15.71 13.32 -5.19
CA ILE A 48 17.15 13.22 -4.91
C ILE A 48 17.63 11.78 -5.08
N GLY A 49 16.92 10.80 -4.51
CA GLY A 49 17.28 9.38 -4.62
C GLY A 49 17.33 8.90 -6.08
N ILE A 50 16.35 9.30 -6.90
CA ILE A 50 16.34 9.01 -8.34
C ILE A 50 17.52 9.67 -9.04
N ALA A 51 17.75 10.97 -8.81
CA ALA A 51 18.86 11.70 -9.43
C ALA A 51 20.22 11.09 -9.07
N PHE A 52 20.39 10.70 -7.79
CA PHE A 52 21.61 10.08 -7.29
C PHE A 52 21.82 8.68 -7.86
N ASN A 53 20.74 7.91 -8.06
CA ASN A 53 20.80 6.60 -8.74
C ASN A 53 21.32 6.71 -10.18
N PHE A 54 20.86 7.73 -10.92
CA PHE A 54 21.35 8.01 -12.27
C PHE A 54 22.80 8.54 -12.28
N ALA A 55 23.13 9.47 -11.37
CA ALA A 55 24.47 10.04 -11.27
C ALA A 55 25.55 8.98 -10.95
N LEU A 56 25.19 7.94 -10.20
CA LEU A 56 26.06 6.81 -9.85
C LEU A 56 26.07 5.68 -10.88
N GLY A 57 25.38 5.81 -12.01
CA GLY A 57 25.31 4.76 -13.03
C GLY A 57 24.73 3.45 -12.49
N GLN A 58 23.71 3.54 -11.63
CA GLN A 58 23.03 2.40 -10.99
C GLN A 58 23.93 1.54 -10.06
N LYS A 59 25.13 2.01 -9.71
CA LYS A 59 26.04 1.32 -8.78
C LYS A 59 26.25 2.15 -7.52
N ILE A 60 25.65 1.71 -6.43
CA ILE A 60 25.80 2.37 -5.12
C ILE A 60 27.16 1.94 -4.52
N PRO A 61 27.97 2.87 -3.98
CA PRO A 61 29.21 2.50 -3.29
C PRO A 61 28.91 1.61 -2.07
N VAL A 62 29.70 0.56 -1.86
CA VAL A 62 29.48 -0.47 -0.80
C VAL A 62 29.23 0.11 0.60
N TYR A 63 29.95 1.18 0.97
CA TYR A 63 29.75 1.85 2.26
C TYR A 63 28.38 2.53 2.38
N LEU A 64 27.89 3.10 1.28
CA LEU A 64 26.61 3.78 1.24
C LEU A 64 25.46 2.76 1.13
N GLU A 65 25.68 1.65 0.42
CA GLU A 65 24.73 0.54 0.32
C GLU A 65 24.42 -0.04 1.70
N ASN A 66 25.44 -0.46 2.46
CA ASN A 66 25.25 -1.01 3.81
C ASN A 66 24.54 -0.03 4.76
N PHE A 67 24.85 1.26 4.66
CA PHE A 67 24.19 2.30 5.45
C PHE A 67 22.71 2.47 5.06
N LEU A 68 22.43 2.56 3.76
CA LEU A 68 21.07 2.71 3.24
C LEU A 68 20.21 1.47 3.52
N ASP A 69 20.77 0.27 3.41
CA ASP A 69 20.08 -0.98 3.72
C ASP A 69 19.76 -1.10 5.22
N GLY A 70 20.71 -0.72 6.09
CA GLY A 70 20.47 -0.63 7.53
C GLY A 70 19.35 0.37 7.88
N LEU A 71 19.32 1.52 7.21
CA LEU A 71 18.28 2.54 7.40
C LEU A 71 16.92 2.07 6.87
N ALA A 72 16.89 1.47 5.67
CA ALA A 72 15.66 1.01 5.02
C ALA A 72 15.00 -0.15 5.79
N SER A 73 15.80 -1.11 6.25
CA SER A 73 15.31 -2.22 7.07
C SER A 73 14.76 -1.76 8.42
N SER A 74 15.43 -0.80 9.07
CA SER A 74 14.97 -0.22 10.33
C SER A 74 13.68 0.59 10.17
N PHE A 75 13.55 1.34 9.06
CA PHE A 75 12.38 2.18 8.81
C PHE A 75 11.08 1.38 8.79
N SER A 76 11.04 0.24 8.09
CA SER A 76 9.83 -0.59 8.01
C SER A 76 9.40 -1.09 9.40
N GLY A 77 10.36 -1.54 10.21
CA GLY A 77 10.10 -1.98 11.58
C GLY A 77 9.58 -0.85 12.47
N SER A 78 10.23 0.32 12.45
CA SER A 78 9.80 1.49 13.22
C SER A 78 8.43 2.02 12.78
N ALA A 79 8.14 2.03 11.48
CA ALA A 79 6.85 2.48 10.96
C ALA A 79 5.70 1.54 11.36
N LEU A 80 5.93 0.22 11.31
CA LEU A 80 4.96 -0.77 11.78
C LEU A 80 4.76 -0.68 13.31
N PHE A 81 5.84 -0.47 14.06
CA PHE A 81 5.76 -0.27 15.51
C PHE A 81 4.99 1.00 15.88
N TYR A 82 5.27 2.12 15.20
CA TYR A 82 4.52 3.37 15.36
C TYR A 82 3.04 3.18 15.02
N LEU A 83 2.74 2.49 13.92
CA LEU A 83 1.37 2.16 13.52
C LEU A 83 0.67 1.33 14.61
N GLY A 84 1.35 0.33 15.19
CA GLY A 84 0.84 -0.43 16.34
C GLY A 84 0.58 0.45 17.56
N LEU A 85 1.54 1.28 17.97
CA LEU A 85 1.39 2.21 19.09
C LEU A 85 0.20 3.17 18.90
N THR A 86 0.03 3.71 17.70
CA THR A 86 -1.05 4.64 17.40
C THR A 86 -2.42 3.99 17.37
N MET A 87 -2.51 2.66 17.22
CA MET A 87 -3.79 1.94 17.22
C MET A 87 -4.29 1.62 18.64
N VAL A 88 -3.38 1.43 19.60
CA VAL A 88 -3.73 0.99 20.95
C VAL A 88 -4.68 1.99 21.61
N GLY A 89 -5.84 1.50 22.08
CA GLY A 89 -6.86 2.32 22.73
C GLY A 89 -7.85 3.01 21.79
N GLN A 90 -7.70 2.87 20.47
CA GLN A 90 -8.54 3.53 19.46
C GLN A 90 -9.47 2.58 18.69
N THR A 91 -9.42 1.28 19.00
CA THR A 91 -10.19 0.23 18.32
C THR A 91 -11.71 0.39 18.42
N SER A 92 -12.21 1.06 19.46
CA SER A 92 -13.64 1.34 19.66
C SER A 92 -14.18 2.52 18.85
N LYS A 93 -13.31 3.39 18.31
CA LYS A 93 -13.70 4.57 17.52
C LYS A 93 -13.92 4.26 16.04
N LEU A 94 -13.63 3.03 15.62
CA LEU A 94 -13.90 2.55 14.27
C LEU A 94 -15.41 2.44 14.03
N LYS A 95 -15.97 3.39 13.28
CA LYS A 95 -17.36 3.34 12.84
C LYS A 95 -17.53 2.25 11.76
N LYS A 96 -18.69 1.58 11.73
CA LYS A 96 -19.07 0.61 10.66
C LYS A 96 -18.81 1.14 9.24
N SER A 97 -18.90 2.46 9.04
CA SER A 97 -18.62 3.10 7.75
C SER A 97 -17.16 2.97 7.29
N SER A 98 -16.18 2.91 8.19
CA SER A 98 -14.77 2.71 7.82
C SER A 98 -14.54 1.29 7.28
N PHE A 99 -15.24 0.30 7.81
CA PHE A 99 -15.17 -1.07 7.32
C PHE A 99 -15.71 -1.20 5.89
N VAL A 100 -16.82 -0.50 5.59
CA VAL A 100 -17.37 -0.43 4.24
C VAL A 100 -16.40 0.27 3.28
N ALA A 101 -15.80 1.39 3.70
CA ALA A 101 -14.81 2.08 2.89
C ALA A 101 -13.56 1.22 2.63
N LEU A 102 -13.13 0.42 3.61
CA LEU A 102 -12.05 -0.55 3.48
C LEU A 102 -12.35 -1.65 2.48
N LEU A 103 -13.53 -2.27 2.58
CA LEU A 103 -13.97 -3.28 1.62
C LEU A 103 -14.04 -2.69 0.21
N LEU A 104 -14.61 -1.49 0.06
CA LEU A 104 -14.74 -0.79 -1.21
C LEU A 104 -13.36 -0.42 -1.81
N LEU A 105 -12.40 -0.01 -0.97
CA LEU A 105 -11.03 0.25 -1.40
C LEU A 105 -10.28 -1.02 -1.81
N ILE A 106 -10.50 -2.14 -1.11
CA ILE A 106 -9.91 -3.44 -1.48
C ILE A 106 -10.49 -3.93 -2.81
N THR A 107 -11.81 -3.85 -3.00
CA THR A 107 -12.45 -4.22 -4.27
C THR A 107 -12.01 -3.31 -5.41
N ALA A 108 -11.96 -1.99 -5.18
CA ALA A 108 -11.48 -1.05 -6.20
C ALA A 108 -10.00 -1.26 -6.55
N LYS A 109 -9.17 -1.65 -5.58
CA LYS A 109 -7.75 -1.95 -5.82
C LYS A 109 -7.57 -3.22 -6.66
N LEU A 110 -8.41 -4.24 -6.46
CA LEU A 110 -8.42 -5.46 -7.27
C LEU A 110 -8.92 -5.19 -8.70
N GLU A 111 -10.01 -4.42 -8.84
CA GLU A 111 -10.59 -4.08 -10.14
C GLU A 111 -9.63 -3.24 -11.00
N MET A 112 -8.84 -2.36 -10.38
CA MET A 112 -7.81 -1.59 -11.10
C MET A 112 -6.71 -2.48 -11.71
N VAL A 113 -6.37 -3.60 -11.07
CA VAL A 113 -5.39 -4.56 -11.61
C VAL A 113 -5.94 -5.25 -12.85
N GLU A 114 -7.22 -5.62 -12.84
CA GLU A 114 -7.88 -6.28 -13.98
C GLU A 114 -8.04 -5.34 -15.19
N VAL A 115 -8.34 -4.05 -14.95
CA VAL A 115 -8.40 -3.03 -16.02
C VAL A 115 -7.03 -2.75 -16.65
N LEU A 116 -5.94 -2.83 -15.89
CA LEU A 116 -4.58 -2.66 -16.40
C LEU A 116 -4.14 -3.85 -17.29
N ASP A 117 -4.63 -5.06 -17.00
CA ASP A 117 -4.31 -6.30 -17.73
C ASP A 117 -5.00 -6.38 -19.12
N GLN A 118 -6.05 -5.57 -19.35
CA GLN A 118 -6.75 -5.50 -20.65
C GLN A 118 -6.01 -4.69 -21.73
N SER A 119 -4.86 -4.09 -21.42
CA SER A 119 -4.09 -3.28 -22.39
C SER A 119 -3.19 -4.14 -23.29
N ASN A 120 -3.75 -4.52 -24.44
CA ASN A 120 -3.11 -5.21 -25.57
C ASN A 120 -1.61 -4.92 -25.77
N SER A 121 -0.73 -5.90 -25.51
CA SER A 121 0.61 -5.98 -26.14
C SER A 121 1.29 -7.33 -25.87
N ASP A 122 1.58 -8.13 -26.90
CA ASP A 122 2.11 -9.51 -26.87
C ASP A 122 3.51 -9.72 -26.20
N VAL A 123 3.76 -9.19 -25.00
CA VAL A 123 5.08 -9.25 -24.34
C VAL A 123 4.94 -9.77 -22.90
N ASN A 124 5.24 -11.06 -22.69
CA ASN A 124 5.52 -11.68 -21.37
C ASN A 124 4.53 -11.36 -20.22
N HIS A 125 3.23 -11.36 -20.51
CA HIS A 125 2.14 -11.04 -19.56
C HIS A 125 2.13 -11.84 -18.25
N THR A 126 2.58 -13.10 -18.27
CA THR A 126 2.41 -13.99 -17.11
C THR A 126 3.17 -13.55 -15.87
N SER A 127 4.37 -12.98 -16.02
CA SER A 127 5.18 -12.55 -14.86
C SER A 127 4.73 -11.19 -14.31
N LEU A 128 4.30 -10.28 -15.18
CA LEU A 128 3.95 -8.91 -14.82
C LEU A 128 2.53 -8.83 -14.26
N SER A 129 1.58 -9.60 -14.81
CA SER A 129 0.24 -9.74 -14.25
C SER A 129 0.27 -10.44 -12.88
N ASN A 130 1.08 -11.51 -12.70
CA ASN A 130 1.29 -12.13 -11.39
C ASN A 130 1.88 -11.14 -10.36
N TYR A 131 2.83 -10.31 -10.77
CA TYR A 131 3.38 -9.25 -9.92
C TYR A 131 2.33 -8.19 -9.56
N ALA A 132 1.53 -7.73 -10.52
CA ALA A 132 0.48 -6.74 -10.31
C ALA A 132 -0.64 -7.28 -9.39
N PHE A 133 -1.02 -8.55 -9.56
CA PHE A 133 -1.97 -9.25 -8.69
C PHE A 133 -1.47 -9.31 -7.24
N LEU A 134 -0.23 -9.76 -7.02
CA LEU A 134 0.36 -9.76 -5.68
C LEU A 134 0.43 -8.35 -5.09
N TYR A 135 0.86 -7.36 -5.88
CA TYR A 135 0.92 -5.95 -5.46
C TYR A 135 -0.45 -5.37 -5.07
N GLY A 136 -1.51 -5.77 -5.78
CA GLY A 136 -2.89 -5.42 -5.48
C GLY A 136 -3.35 -5.91 -4.11
N ILE A 137 -2.88 -7.07 -3.69
CA ILE A 137 -3.30 -7.70 -2.42
C ILE A 137 -2.54 -7.14 -1.22
N PHE A 138 -1.29 -6.66 -1.39
CA PHE A 138 -0.52 -6.08 -0.27
C PHE A 138 -1.30 -4.99 0.46
N PRO A 139 -1.25 -4.97 1.81
CA PRO A 139 -1.92 -3.95 2.58
C PRO A 139 -1.30 -2.57 2.34
N VAL A 140 -2.03 -1.53 2.73
CA VAL A 140 -1.56 -0.14 2.58
C VAL A 140 -0.26 0.07 3.35
N ALA A 141 0.69 0.78 2.76
CA ALA A 141 2.00 1.01 3.36
C ALA A 141 1.88 1.75 4.72
N PRO A 142 2.61 1.32 5.76
CA PRO A 142 2.52 1.90 7.10
C PRO A 142 2.95 3.38 7.16
N GLY A 143 3.77 3.83 6.19
CA GLY A 143 4.16 5.24 6.05
C GLY A 143 2.98 6.21 5.87
N VAL A 144 1.82 5.73 5.43
CA VAL A 144 0.59 6.55 5.31
C VAL A 144 0.12 7.06 6.67
N ALA A 145 0.38 6.33 7.77
CA ALA A 145 0.07 6.80 9.13
C ALA A 145 0.84 8.06 9.51
N ILE A 146 2.11 8.13 9.10
CA ILE A 146 2.99 9.28 9.34
C ILE A 146 2.46 10.49 8.57
N PHE A 147 1.97 10.28 7.35
CA PHE A 147 1.38 11.34 6.53
C PHE A 147 0.05 11.83 7.10
N ALA A 148 -0.85 10.93 7.50
CA ALA A 148 -2.12 11.31 8.13
C ALA A 148 -1.88 12.23 9.34
N ASN A 149 -0.85 11.95 10.14
CA ASN A 149 -0.45 12.78 11.28
C ASN A 149 0.08 14.17 10.85
N GLN A 150 0.92 14.24 9.82
CA GLN A 150 1.46 15.52 9.33
C GLN A 150 0.39 16.44 8.75
N PHE A 151 -0.65 15.88 8.13
CA PHE A 151 -1.74 16.65 7.53
C PHE A 151 -2.92 16.86 8.49
N ASN A 152 -2.80 16.45 9.76
CA ASN A 152 -3.85 16.53 10.78
C ASN A 152 -5.18 15.91 10.32
N MET A 153 -5.08 14.81 9.57
CA MET A 153 -6.24 13.99 9.19
C MET A 153 -6.61 13.10 10.39
N GLU A 154 -7.77 12.44 10.36
CA GLU A 154 -8.23 11.53 11.42
C GLU A 154 -7.31 10.30 11.55
N VAL A 155 -6.14 10.48 12.17
CA VAL A 155 -5.07 9.47 12.30
C VAL A 155 -5.62 8.20 12.91
N GLU A 156 -6.50 8.33 13.91
CA GLU A 156 -7.07 7.21 14.64
C GLU A 156 -7.89 6.27 13.74
N ILE A 157 -8.64 6.82 12.79
CA ILE A 157 -9.46 6.05 11.85
C ILE A 157 -8.56 5.43 10.77
N VAL A 158 -7.57 6.19 10.29
CA VAL A 158 -6.64 5.73 9.26
C VAL A 158 -5.75 4.60 9.77
N THR A 159 -5.15 4.73 10.96
CA THR A 159 -4.26 3.71 11.55
C THR A 159 -5.01 2.44 11.88
N SER A 160 -6.17 2.55 12.54
CA SER A 160 -6.99 1.40 12.90
C SER A 160 -7.52 0.67 11.66
N GLY A 161 -7.90 1.42 10.62
CA GLY A 161 -8.29 0.84 9.34
C GLY A 161 -7.13 0.13 8.62
N MET A 162 -5.93 0.71 8.63
CA MET A 162 -4.73 0.07 8.06
C MET A 162 -4.38 -1.22 8.79
N VAL A 163 -4.47 -1.27 10.12
CA VAL A 163 -4.19 -2.49 10.89
C VAL A 163 -5.18 -3.60 10.50
N ILE A 164 -6.48 -3.30 10.44
CA ILE A 164 -7.48 -4.28 10.01
C ILE A 164 -7.20 -4.77 8.59
N SER A 165 -6.88 -3.86 7.65
CA SER A 165 -6.51 -4.25 6.29
C SER A 165 -5.29 -5.16 6.25
N THR A 166 -4.32 -4.95 7.15
CA THR A 166 -3.10 -5.76 7.24
C THR A 166 -3.43 -7.16 7.76
N PHE A 167 -4.28 -7.26 8.79
CA PHE A 167 -4.74 -8.55 9.31
C PHE A 167 -5.57 -9.33 8.29
N VAL A 168 -6.46 -8.68 7.54
CA VAL A 168 -7.29 -9.32 6.51
C VAL A 168 -6.48 -9.68 5.27
N SER A 169 -5.52 -8.83 4.87
CA SER A 169 -4.68 -9.06 3.71
C SER A 169 -3.69 -10.21 3.92
N ALA A 170 -3.16 -10.41 5.14
CA ALA A 170 -2.20 -11.48 5.42
C ALA A 170 -2.62 -12.89 4.94
N PRO A 171 -3.82 -13.42 5.30
CA PRO A 171 -4.27 -14.71 4.80
C PRO A 171 -4.57 -14.69 3.29
N ILE A 172 -5.13 -13.60 2.77
CA ILE A 172 -5.42 -13.48 1.33
C ILE A 172 -4.12 -13.52 0.52
N MET A 173 -3.09 -12.78 0.95
CA MET A 173 -1.77 -12.76 0.34
C MET A 173 -1.13 -14.15 0.34
N TYR A 174 -1.25 -14.90 1.43
CA TYR A 174 -0.75 -16.27 1.50
C TYR A 174 -1.44 -17.19 0.48
N VAL A 175 -2.78 -17.18 0.45
CA VAL A 175 -3.57 -18.00 -0.48
C VAL A 175 -3.29 -17.61 -1.93
N SER A 176 -3.20 -16.32 -2.23
CA SER A 176 -2.89 -15.80 -3.56
C SER A 176 -1.49 -16.15 -4.02
N ALA A 177 -0.48 -16.05 -3.15
CA ALA A 177 0.87 -16.50 -3.45
C ALA A 177 0.90 -18.00 -3.75
N TRP A 178 0.20 -18.81 -2.94
CA TRP A 178 0.07 -20.25 -3.17
C TRP A 178 -0.61 -20.54 -4.52
N LEU A 179 -1.69 -19.83 -4.86
CA LEU A 179 -2.42 -19.98 -6.12
C LEU A 179 -1.53 -19.70 -7.34
N LEU A 180 -0.66 -18.68 -7.25
CA LEU A 180 0.31 -18.38 -8.32
C LEU A 180 1.41 -19.45 -8.47
N THR A 181 1.65 -20.29 -7.45
CA THR A 181 2.62 -21.39 -7.56
C THR A 181 2.06 -22.64 -8.24
N ILE A 182 0.72 -22.78 -8.33
CA ILE A 182 0.03 -23.96 -8.90
C ILE A 182 0.52 -24.32 -10.31
N PRO A 183 0.64 -23.38 -11.28
CA PRO A 183 1.08 -23.71 -12.64
C PRO A 183 2.49 -24.32 -12.71
N SER A 184 3.32 -24.08 -11.69
CA SER A 184 4.70 -24.54 -11.59
C SER A 184 4.89 -25.76 -10.67
N MET A 185 3.82 -26.25 -10.04
CA MET A 185 3.89 -27.31 -9.04
C MET A 185 3.81 -28.70 -9.69
N ASP A 186 4.54 -29.67 -9.14
CA ASP A 186 4.46 -31.07 -9.57
C ASP A 186 3.02 -31.61 -9.37
N PRO A 187 2.36 -32.14 -10.42
CA PRO A 187 0.98 -32.63 -10.35
C PRO A 187 0.69 -33.61 -9.21
N LYS A 188 1.67 -34.45 -8.84
CA LYS A 188 1.51 -35.41 -7.74
C LYS A 188 1.42 -34.71 -6.38
N ARG A 189 2.24 -33.68 -6.17
CA ARG A 189 2.21 -32.86 -4.95
C ARG A 189 0.94 -32.02 -4.91
N LEU A 190 0.56 -31.42 -6.03
CA LEU A 190 -0.68 -30.64 -6.14
C LEU A 190 -1.91 -31.46 -5.75
N MET A 191 -2.04 -32.69 -6.29
CA MET A 191 -3.16 -33.57 -5.96
C MET A 191 -3.20 -33.90 -4.46
N SER A 192 -2.05 -34.21 -3.85
CA SER A 192 -1.98 -34.47 -2.41
C SER A 192 -2.35 -33.25 -1.56
N SER A 193 -1.90 -32.05 -1.96
CA SER A 193 -2.25 -30.81 -1.26
C SER A 193 -3.72 -30.45 -1.41
N LEU A 194 -4.30 -30.61 -2.60
CA LEU A 194 -5.74 -30.39 -2.82
C LEU A 194 -6.60 -31.36 -2.02
N GLN A 195 -6.19 -32.62 -1.92
CA GLN A 195 -6.93 -33.62 -1.15
C GLN A 195 -6.89 -33.30 0.35
N ASN A 196 -5.75 -32.88 0.88
CA ASN A 196 -5.63 -32.45 2.28
C ASN A 196 -6.48 -31.20 2.56
N VAL A 197 -6.38 -30.17 1.70
CA VAL A 197 -7.18 -28.94 1.85
C VAL A 197 -8.67 -29.24 1.73
N SER A 198 -9.08 -30.10 0.79
CA SER A 198 -10.48 -30.53 0.64
C SER A 198 -10.99 -31.27 1.87
N PHE A 199 -10.15 -32.10 2.50
CA PHE A 199 -10.49 -32.80 3.73
C PHE A 199 -10.64 -31.81 4.90
N ASP A 200 -9.70 -30.87 5.05
CA ASP A 200 -9.75 -29.84 6.10
C ASP A 200 -11.00 -28.95 5.95
N ILE A 201 -11.34 -28.54 4.72
CA ILE A 201 -12.56 -27.76 4.43
C ILE A 201 -13.82 -28.57 4.77
N SER A 202 -13.82 -29.88 4.51
CA SER A 202 -14.96 -30.74 4.83
C SER A 202 -15.20 -30.83 6.35
N ILE A 203 -14.12 -30.87 7.16
CA ILE A 203 -14.22 -30.83 8.62
C ILE A 203 -14.77 -29.48 9.09
N VAL A 204 -14.22 -28.37 8.58
CA VAL A 204 -14.69 -27.03 8.95
C VAL A 204 -16.16 -26.83 8.58
N SER A 205 -16.58 -27.29 7.40
CA SER A 205 -17.97 -27.23 6.94
C SER A 205 -18.94 -28.08 7.77
N LEU A 206 -18.46 -29.08 8.50
CA LEU A 206 -19.29 -29.89 9.39
C LEU A 206 -19.50 -29.21 10.75
N ILE A 207 -18.58 -28.32 11.14
CA ILE A 207 -18.55 -27.65 12.46
C ILE A 207 -19.19 -26.26 12.40
N ALA A 208 -19.14 -25.59 11.24
CA ALA A 208 -19.74 -24.28 10.98
C ALA A 208 -21.25 -24.37 10.69
#